data_AF-A0A920GNX6-F1
#
_entry.id   AF-A0A920GNX6-F1
#
_cell.length_a   1.000
_cell.length_b   1.000
_cell.length_c   1.000
_cell.angle_alpha   90.00
_cell.angle_beta   90.00
_cell.angle_gamma   90.00
#
_symmetry.space_group_name_H-M   'P 1'
#
loop_
_entity.id
_entity.type
_entity.pdbx_description
1 polymer ?
#
loop_
_entity_poly.entity_id
_entity_poly.type
_entity_poly.pdbx_seq_one_letter_code
_entity_poly.pdbx_strand_id
1 'polypeptide(L)' 'MTPLHPETELRKAGAVFESQTAFRDVFATHVVVDDEQRFVTGKNQNSGLERPDRMMQVIADRG' A
#
# COMPACT_ATOMS: atom_id res chain seq x y z
N MET A 1 -23.56 11.04 9.79
CA MET A 1 -22.74 9.91 9.30
C MET A 1 -21.30 10.35 9.33
N THR A 2 -20.44 9.64 10.03
CA THR A 2 -19.00 9.91 10.06
C THR A 2 -18.40 9.60 8.68
N PRO A 3 -17.30 10.27 8.27
CA PRO A 3 -16.58 9.89 7.06
C PRO A 3 -16.11 8.44 7.23
N LEU A 4 -16.29 7.62 6.20
CA LEU A 4 -15.80 6.24 6.18
C LEU A 4 -14.30 6.25 6.48
N HIS A 5 -13.87 5.69 7.60
CA HIS A 5 -12.45 5.53 7.93
C HIS A 5 -11.90 4.31 7.19
N PRO A 6 -11.06 4.48 6.15
CA PRO A 6 -10.66 3.38 5.27
C PRO A 6 -9.97 2.24 6.01
N GLU A 7 -9.13 2.56 7.00
CA GLU A 7 -8.48 1.55 7.85
C GLU A 7 -9.51 0.67 8.59
N THR A 8 -10.50 1.29 9.22
CA THR A 8 -11.50 0.56 10.03
C THR A 8 -12.29 -0.40 9.16
N GLU A 9 -12.67 0.03 7.96
CA GLU A 9 -13.43 -0.81 7.02
C GLU A 9 -12.55 -1.91 6.40
N LEU A 10 -11.28 -1.65 6.09
CA LEU A 10 -10.33 -2.66 5.64
C LEU A 10 -10.10 -3.75 6.69
N ARG A 11 -9.91 -3.37 7.95
CA ARG A 11 -9.76 -4.34 9.05
C ARG A 11 -11.03 -5.18 9.25
N LYS A 12 -12.22 -4.57 9.17
CA LYS A 12 -13.50 -5.32 9.22
C LYS A 12 -13.64 -6.32 8.07
N ALA A 13 -13.13 -5.99 6.89
CA ALA A 13 -13.10 -6.89 5.73
C ALA A 13 -12.03 -7.99 5.84
N GLY A 14 -11.24 -8.04 6.93
CA GLY A 14 -10.20 -9.04 7.14
C GLY A 14 -8.87 -8.73 6.48
N ALA A 15 -8.67 -7.53 5.94
CA ALA A 15 -7.40 -7.14 5.34
C ALA A 15 -6.33 -6.90 6.43
N VAL A 16 -5.10 -7.32 6.15
CA VAL A 16 -3.92 -6.94 6.93
C VAL A 16 -3.58 -5.49 6.58
N PHE A 17 -3.93 -4.56 7.47
CA PHE A 17 -3.66 -3.14 7.28
C PHE A 17 -2.29 -2.77 7.87
N GLU A 18 -1.38 -2.34 7.00
CA GLU A 18 -0.04 -1.85 7.36
C GLU A 18 0.09 -0.34 7.08
N SER A 19 0.64 0.38 8.05
CA SER A 19 0.97 1.79 7.89
C SER A 19 2.25 2.10 8.66
N GLN A 20 3.23 2.72 8.02
CA GLN A 20 4.40 3.26 8.71
C GLN A 20 4.16 4.72 9.05
N THR A 21 4.28 5.12 10.32
CA THR A 21 4.29 6.53 10.74
C THR A 21 5.71 6.96 11.04
N ALA A 22 6.25 7.90 10.27
CA ALA A 22 7.58 8.48 10.52
C ALA A 22 7.46 9.95 10.92
N PHE A 23 8.42 10.47 11.69
CA PHE A 23 8.49 11.89 12.09
C PHE A 23 8.54 12.86 10.89
N ARG A 24 8.87 12.35 9.70
CA ARG A 24 8.74 13.01 8.38
C ARG A 24 7.80 12.23 7.46
N ASP A 25 6.52 12.14 7.85
CA ASP A 25 5.53 11.26 7.21
C ASP A 25 5.28 11.55 5.71
N VAL A 26 5.61 12.76 5.25
CA VAL A 26 5.47 13.17 3.85
C VAL A 26 6.49 12.45 2.93
N PHE A 27 7.63 12.01 3.45
CA PHE A 27 8.67 11.34 2.66
C PHE A 27 8.70 9.82 2.86
N ALA A 28 7.87 9.28 3.76
CA ALA A 28 7.74 7.84 3.95
C ALA A 28 6.82 7.28 2.85
N THR A 29 7.40 6.97 1.69
CA THR A 29 6.75 6.11 0.71
C THR A 29 6.81 4.68 1.25
N HIS A 30 5.65 4.05 1.37
CA HIS A 30 5.55 2.67 1.83
C HIS A 30 4.64 1.94 0.87
N VAL A 31 5.23 1.03 0.10
CA VAL A 31 4.57 0.15 -0.85
C VAL A 31 4.61 -1.26 -0.31
N VAL A 32 3.45 -1.92 -0.27
CA VAL A 32 3.31 -3.31 0.16
C VAL A 32 2.83 -4.14 -1.04
N VAL A 33 3.48 -5.27 -1.25
CA VAL A 33 3.06 -6.31 -2.19
C VAL A 33 2.51 -7.45 -1.33
N ASP A 34 1.31 -7.95 -1.65
CA ASP A 34 0.76 -9.10 -0.94
C ASP A 34 1.56 -10.38 -1.23
N ASP A 35 1.41 -11.40 -0.38
CA ASP A 35 2.17 -12.64 -0.49
C ASP A 35 1.90 -13.39 -1.81
N GLU A 36 0.66 -13.31 -2.33
CA GLU A 36 0.29 -13.87 -3.63
C GLU A 36 0.77 -13.01 -4.81
N GLN A 37 1.39 -11.86 -4.54
CA GLN A 37 1.90 -10.86 -5.49
C GLN A 37 0.83 -10.32 -6.46
N ARG A 38 -0.45 -10.39 -6.11
CA ARG A 38 -1.57 -9.91 -6.93
C ARG A 38 -1.90 -8.44 -6.69
N PHE A 39 -1.54 -7.90 -5.53
CA PHE A 39 -1.86 -6.55 -5.12
C PHE A 39 -0.60 -5.78 -4.75
N VAL A 40 -0.46 -4.59 -5.33
CA VAL A 40 0.56 -3.60 -4.96
C VAL A 40 -0.15 -2.35 -4.46
N THR A 41 -0.05 -2.08 -3.16
CA THR A 41 -0.73 -0.94 -2.50
C THR A 41 0.31 0.02 -1.94
N GLY A 42 -0.06 1.29 -1.74
CA GLY A 42 0.87 2.27 -1.15
C GLY A 42 0.16 3.29 -0.28
N LYS A 43 0.84 3.75 0.77
CA LYS A 43 0.25 4.53 1.88
C LYS A 43 -0.33 5.89 1.46
N ASN A 44 0.34 6.64 0.60
CA ASN A 44 -0.04 8.02 0.26
C ASN A 44 0.23 8.34 -1.22
N GLN A 45 -0.25 9.51 -1.67
CA GLN A 45 -0.05 9.99 -3.04
C GLN A 45 1.43 10.20 -3.41
N ASN A 46 2.33 10.31 -2.41
CA ASN A 46 3.76 10.48 -2.64
C ASN A 46 4.43 9.19 -3.13
N SER A 47 3.74 8.03 -3.06
CA SER A 47 4.22 6.75 -3.60
C SER A 47 3.99 6.60 -5.11
N GLY A 48 3.72 7.70 -5.83
CA GLY A 48 3.36 7.70 -7.24
C GLY A 48 4.47 7.25 -8.21
N LEU A 49 5.74 7.29 -7.79
CA LEU A 49 6.88 6.80 -8.58
C LEU A 49 7.23 5.34 -8.25
N GLU A 50 7.35 5.02 -6.96
CA GLU A 50 7.79 3.69 -6.49
C GLU A 50 6.76 2.58 -6.78
N ARG A 51 5.47 2.90 -6.81
CA ARG A 51 4.40 1.91 -7.01
C ARG A 51 4.43 1.30 -8.44
N PRO A 52 4.48 2.08 -9.53
CA PRO A 52 4.65 1.53 -10.88
C PRO A 52 5.90 0.65 -11.04
N ASP A 53 7.05 1.07 -10.51
CA ASP A 53 8.29 0.29 -10.59
C ASP A 53 8.13 -1.09 -9.92
N ARG A 54 7.52 -1.13 -8.72
CA ARG A 54 7.28 -2.39 -8.01
C ARG A 54 6.27 -3.29 -8.71
N MET A 55 5.24 -2.70 -9.34
CA MET A 55 4.29 -3.45 -10.19
C MET A 55 5.00 -4.11 -11.37
N MET A 56 5.88 -3.38 -12.06
CA MET A 56 6.63 -3.92 -13.20
C MET A 56 7.60 -5.03 -12.77
N GLN A 57 8.25 -4.89 -11.61
CA GLN A 57 9.09 -5.96 -11.03
C GLN A 57 8.29 -7.22 -10.74
N VAL A 58 7.13 -7.11 -10.09
CA VAL A 58 6.26 -8.27 -9.81
C VAL A 58 5.83 -8.98 -11.10
N ILE A 59 5.57 -8.24 -12.18
CA ILE A 59 5.24 -8.82 -13.48
C ILE A 59 6.46 -9.54 -14.09
N ALA A 60 7.64 -8.93 -14.00
CA ALA A 60 8.88 -9.51 -14.53
C ALA A 60 9.28 -10.80 -13.79
N ASP A 61 9.16 -10.83 -12.46
CA ASP A 61 9.52 -11.98 -11.61
C ASP A 61 8.58 -13.20 -11.80
N ARG A 62 7.44 -13.02 -12.47
CA ARG A 62 6.46 -14.07 -12.77
C ARG A 62 6.68 -14.77 -14.12
N GLY A 63 7.54 -14.25 -14.98
CA GLY A 63 7.90 -14.82 -16.29
C GLY A 63 9.04 -15.82 -16.21
#